data_AF-A0AAV1L2L2-F1
#
_entry.id   AF-A0AAV1L2L2-F1
#
_cell.length_a   1.000
_cell.length_b   1.000
_cell.length_c   1.000
_cell.angle_alpha   90.00
_cell.angle_beta   90.00
_cell.angle_gamma   90.00
#
_symmetry.space_group_name_H-M   'P 1'
#
loop_
_entity.id
_entity.type
_entity.pdbx_description
1 polymer ?
#
loop_
_entity_poly.entity_id
_entity_poly.type
_entity_poly.pdbx_seq_one_letter_code
_entity_poly.pdbx_strand_id
1 'polypeptide(L)'
;MPKVVKSSAREMILKVKEFCEAEQKNQGVLIPLNNVRKRVAAITGVSEKTITRITKEGITATSTSKKIVTPGKSRPHPKKFDLDGFDLCAIRQKIHSFYVVHKELPTLAKLRAALREDINFQGSITTVHRILNRIGFKYKRCQSRRKLLMELRRSQECSSQSHQGVAG
;
A
#
# COMPACT_ATOMS: atom_id res chain seq x y z
N MET A 1 -17.11 -29.30 9.04
CA MET A 1 -15.78 -28.79 9.43
C MET A 1 -15.95 -27.75 10.52
N PRO A 2 -15.37 -27.92 11.72
CA PRO A 2 -15.46 -26.92 12.78
C PRO A 2 -14.77 -25.61 12.35
N LYS A 3 -15.32 -24.46 12.77
CA LYS A 3 -14.75 -23.15 12.45
C LYS A 3 -13.40 -22.99 13.14
N VAL A 4 -12.35 -22.64 12.37
CA VAL A 4 -11.00 -22.42 12.91
C VAL A 4 -10.95 -21.05 13.59
N VAL A 5 -10.69 -21.04 14.91
CA VAL A 5 -10.50 -19.83 15.71
C VAL A 5 -9.00 -19.51 15.82
N LYS A 6 -8.60 -18.26 15.57
CA LYS A 6 -7.20 -17.80 15.68
C LYS A 6 -6.76 -17.64 17.15
N SER A 7 -5.45 -17.72 17.41
CA SER A 7 -4.86 -17.67 18.76
C SER A 7 -5.39 -16.52 19.63
N SER A 8 -5.35 -15.28 19.13
CA SER A 8 -5.84 -14.11 19.87
C SER A 8 -7.32 -14.24 20.29
N ALA A 9 -8.16 -14.80 19.43
CA ALA A 9 -9.56 -15.03 19.79
C ALA A 9 -9.72 -16.17 20.81
N ARG A 10 -8.84 -17.18 20.80
CA ARG A 10 -8.82 -18.25 21.82
C ARG A 10 -8.44 -17.71 23.20
N GLU A 11 -7.43 -16.86 23.27
CA GLU A 11 -7.04 -16.19 24.52
C GLU A 11 -8.18 -15.35 25.09
N MET A 12 -8.88 -14.60 24.23
CA MET A 12 -10.05 -13.82 24.63
C MET A 12 -11.19 -14.71 25.15
N ILE A 13 -11.46 -15.84 24.49
CA ILE A 13 -12.48 -16.80 24.95
C ILE A 13 -12.12 -17.39 26.32
N LEU A 14 -10.84 -17.71 26.56
CA LEU A 14 -10.37 -18.21 27.85
C LEU A 14 -10.59 -17.18 28.96
N LYS A 15 -10.17 -15.93 28.76
CA LYS A 15 -10.37 -14.87 29.76
C LYS A 15 -11.85 -14.62 30.08
N VAL A 16 -12.72 -14.65 29.06
CA VAL A 16 -14.18 -14.53 29.26
C VAL A 16 -14.70 -15.69 30.11
N LYS A 17 -14.28 -16.92 29.80
CA LYS A 17 -14.67 -18.11 30.56
C LYS A 17 -14.22 -18.01 32.03
N GLU A 18 -12.95 -17.67 32.27
CA GLU A 18 -12.38 -17.53 33.62
C GLU A 18 -13.13 -16.48 34.45
N PHE A 19 -13.49 -15.34 33.84
CA PHE A 19 -14.26 -14.31 34.54
C PHE A 19 -15.67 -14.80 34.91
N CYS A 20 -16.35 -15.50 34.00
CA CYS A 20 -17.67 -16.08 34.29
C CYS A 20 -17.61 -17.18 35.37
N GLU A 21 -16.58 -18.01 35.37
CA GLU A 21 -16.35 -19.01 36.42
C GLU A 21 -16.06 -18.36 37.78
N ALA A 22 -15.35 -17.22 37.79
CA ALA A 22 -15.14 -16.44 39.01
C ALA A 22 -16.46 -15.85 39.55
N GLU A 23 -17.35 -15.36 38.68
CA GLU A 23 -18.70 -14.91 39.09
C GLU A 23 -19.54 -16.07 39.64
N GLN A 24 -19.46 -17.25 39.01
CA GLN A 24 -20.15 -18.45 39.48
C GLN A 24 -19.68 -18.87 40.88
N LYS A 25 -18.36 -18.90 41.10
CA LYS A 25 -17.77 -19.26 42.40
C LYS A 25 -18.15 -18.27 43.52
N ASN A 26 -18.25 -16.99 43.18
CA ASN A 26 -18.64 -15.95 44.13
C ASN A 26 -20.17 -15.85 44.34
N GLN A 27 -20.97 -16.68 43.65
CA GLN A 27 -22.44 -16.65 43.69
C GLN A 27 -23.01 -15.23 43.43
N GLY A 28 -22.32 -14.45 42.61
CA GLY A 28 -22.62 -13.03 42.45
C GLY A 28 -21.75 -12.34 41.40
N VAL A 29 -22.17 -11.14 41.02
CA VAL A 29 -21.45 -10.33 40.04
C VAL A 29 -20.22 -9.68 40.70
N LEU A 30 -19.02 -9.88 40.15
CA LEU A 30 -17.80 -9.24 40.67
C LEU A 30 -17.83 -7.72 40.47
N ILE A 31 -18.42 -7.28 39.36
CA ILE A 31 -18.52 -5.88 38.97
C ILE A 31 -19.99 -5.59 38.64
N PRO A 32 -20.59 -4.50 39.13
CA PRO A 32 -22.00 -4.18 38.84
C PRO A 32 -22.31 -4.16 37.34
N LEU A 33 -23.48 -4.69 36.95
CA LEU A 33 -23.92 -4.75 35.55
C LEU A 33 -24.01 -3.37 34.89
N ASN A 34 -24.34 -2.33 35.69
CA ASN A 34 -24.37 -0.94 35.24
C ASN A 34 -23.01 -0.45 34.73
N ASN A 35 -21.91 -1.02 35.27
CA ASN A 35 -20.55 -0.63 34.92
C ASN A 35 -19.99 -1.47 33.77
N VAL A 36 -20.68 -1.47 32.63
CA VAL A 36 -20.36 -2.27 31.44
C VAL A 36 -18.90 -2.10 31.00
N ARG A 37 -18.38 -0.86 30.97
CA ARG A 37 -17.00 -0.58 30.54
C ARG A 37 -15.96 -1.22 31.45
N LYS A 38 -16.17 -1.13 32.77
CA LYS A 38 -15.27 -1.75 33.78
C LYS A 38 -15.31 -3.26 33.69
N ARG A 39 -16.50 -3.85 33.47
CA ARG A 39 -16.67 -5.30 33.23
C ARG A 39 -15.87 -5.75 32.01
N VAL A 40 -16.07 -5.10 30.87
CA VAL A 40 -15.34 -5.43 29.63
C VAL A 40 -13.84 -5.23 29.82
N ALA A 41 -13.41 -4.18 30.53
CA ALA A 41 -12.00 -3.96 30.81
C ALA A 41 -11.38 -5.09 31.64
N ALA A 42 -12.06 -5.53 32.70
CA ALA A 42 -11.62 -6.64 33.54
C ALA A 42 -11.56 -7.97 32.77
N ILE A 43 -12.57 -8.27 31.96
CA ILE A 43 -12.65 -9.50 31.16
C ILE A 43 -11.56 -9.52 30.07
N THR A 44 -11.43 -8.43 29.32
CA THR A 44 -10.58 -8.41 28.12
C THR A 44 -9.12 -8.06 28.45
N GLY A 45 -8.86 -7.45 29.59
CA GLY A 45 -7.55 -6.89 29.97
C GLY A 45 -7.19 -5.61 29.19
N VAL A 46 -8.19 -4.93 28.63
CA VAL A 46 -8.02 -3.73 27.80
C VAL A 46 -8.50 -2.49 28.55
N SER A 47 -7.82 -1.35 28.37
CA SER A 47 -8.21 -0.09 29.01
C SER A 47 -9.62 0.38 28.60
N GLU A 48 -10.35 0.96 29.55
CA GLU A 48 -11.68 1.55 29.29
C GLU A 48 -11.68 2.58 28.14
N LYS A 49 -10.57 3.33 27.98
CA LYS A 49 -10.39 4.27 26.87
C LYS A 49 -10.38 3.55 25.52
N THR A 50 -9.71 2.41 25.43
CA THR A 50 -9.65 1.62 24.19
C THR A 50 -11.00 0.99 23.88
N ILE A 51 -11.70 0.48 24.90
CA ILE A 51 -13.07 -0.03 24.74
C ILE A 51 -13.98 1.07 24.19
N THR A 52 -13.96 2.26 24.80
CA THR A 52 -14.76 3.41 24.36
C THR A 52 -14.46 3.77 22.90
N ARG A 53 -13.19 3.75 22.49
CA ARG A 53 -12.79 4.00 21.11
C ARG A 53 -13.34 2.94 20.16
N ILE A 54 -13.19 1.66 20.49
CA ILE A 54 -13.71 0.53 19.68
C ILE A 54 -15.24 0.59 19.59
N THR A 55 -15.95 0.93 20.67
CA THR A 55 -17.41 1.08 20.64
C THR A 55 -17.84 2.19 19.67
N LYS A 56 -17.15 3.34 19.67
CA LYS A 56 -17.40 4.42 18.70
C LYS A 56 -17.12 3.97 17.28
N GLU A 57 -15.98 3.32 17.04
CA GLU A 57 -15.63 2.75 15.73
C GLU A 57 -16.68 1.74 15.24
N GLY A 58 -17.20 0.90 16.15
CA GLY A 58 -18.27 -0.05 15.86
C GLY A 58 -19.60 0.61 15.48
N ILE A 59 -20.00 1.67 16.18
CA ILE A 59 -21.21 2.43 15.85
C ILE A 59 -21.10 3.05 14.45
N THR A 60 -19.97 3.69 14.14
CA THR A 60 -19.71 4.27 12.81
C THR A 60 -19.62 3.21 11.72
N ALA A 61 -19.04 2.05 12.03
CA ALA A 61 -18.94 0.93 11.11
C ALA A 61 -20.33 0.36 10.77
N THR A 62 -21.20 0.15 11.77
CA THR A 62 -22.58 -0.29 11.57
C THR A 62 -23.40 0.72 10.77
N SER A 63 -23.30 2.02 11.09
CA SER A 63 -24.05 3.05 10.35
C SER A 63 -23.62 3.17 8.88
N THR A 64 -22.36 2.87 8.58
CA THR A 64 -21.80 2.98 7.21
C THR A 64 -21.76 1.62 6.49
N SER A 65 -22.29 0.54 7.08
CA SER A 65 -22.16 -0.84 6.58
C SER A 65 -20.70 -1.24 6.26
N LYS A 66 -19.74 -0.70 7.02
CA LYS A 66 -18.31 -0.95 6.88
C LYS A 66 -17.83 -1.87 8.00
N LYS A 67 -16.68 -2.51 7.81
CA LYS A 67 -16.03 -3.33 8.84
C LYS A 67 -15.19 -2.46 9.75
N ILE A 68 -15.07 -2.84 11.03
CA ILE A 68 -14.10 -2.22 11.95
C ILE A 68 -12.69 -2.52 11.42
N VAL A 69 -11.89 -1.47 11.19
CA VAL A 69 -10.54 -1.59 10.63
C VAL A 69 -9.52 -1.39 11.75
N THR A 70 -8.44 -2.17 11.72
CA THR A 70 -7.31 -1.97 12.63
C THR A 70 -6.72 -0.57 12.44
N PRO A 71 -6.61 0.25 13.51
CA PRO A 71 -6.05 1.59 13.40
C PRO A 71 -4.63 1.53 12.81
N GLY A 72 -4.30 2.51 11.96
CA GLY A 72 -3.00 2.61 11.30
C GLY A 72 -2.82 1.71 10.07
N LYS A 73 -3.63 0.66 9.87
CA LYS A 73 -3.49 -0.25 8.71
C LYS A 73 -3.71 0.44 7.36
N SER A 74 -4.56 1.45 7.32
CA SER A 74 -4.86 2.22 6.10
C SER A 74 -4.21 3.60 6.09
N ARG A 75 -3.23 3.87 6.97
CA ARG A 75 -2.57 5.17 6.99
C ARG A 75 -1.78 5.35 5.69
N PRO A 76 -2.04 6.40 4.90
CA PRO A 76 -1.26 6.66 3.70
C PRO A 76 0.19 6.92 4.10
N HIS A 77 1.12 6.24 3.41
CA HIS A 77 2.54 6.53 3.56
C HIS A 77 2.91 7.71 2.66
N PRO A 78 3.68 8.70 3.17
CA PRO A 78 4.18 9.78 2.33
C PRO A 78 5.01 9.20 1.17
N LYS A 79 4.80 9.71 -0.04
CA LYS A 79 5.65 9.36 -1.19
C LYS A 79 7.04 9.91 -0.92
N LYS A 80 8.06 9.06 -0.98
CA LYS A 80 9.46 9.45 -0.73
C LYS A 80 10.06 10.33 -1.84
N PHE A 81 9.44 10.33 -3.02
CA PHE A 81 9.89 11.08 -4.18
C PHE A 81 8.66 11.65 -4.87
N ASP A 82 8.64 12.97 -4.98
CA ASP A 82 7.72 13.68 -5.85
C ASP A 82 8.48 13.96 -7.14
N LEU A 83 8.00 13.39 -8.24
CA LEU A 83 8.55 13.63 -9.58
C LEU A 83 7.43 14.30 -10.36
N ASP A 84 7.72 15.47 -10.90
CA ASP A 84 6.75 16.23 -11.69
C ASP A 84 6.69 15.72 -13.14
N GLY A 85 5.88 16.37 -13.99
CA GLY A 85 5.80 15.99 -15.41
C GLY A 85 7.12 16.16 -16.17
N PHE A 86 7.94 17.14 -15.80
CA PHE A 86 9.24 17.45 -16.41
C PHE A 86 10.28 16.40 -16.05
N ASP A 87 10.39 16.01 -14.79
CA ASP A 87 11.29 14.95 -14.33
C ASP A 87 10.97 13.62 -15.03
N LEU A 88 9.68 13.30 -15.17
CA LEU A 88 9.25 12.09 -15.87
C LEU A 88 9.60 12.15 -17.36
N CYS A 89 9.55 13.34 -17.98
CA CYS A 89 9.98 13.55 -19.36
C CYS A 89 11.49 13.35 -19.51
N ALA A 90 12.29 13.95 -18.62
CA ALA A 90 13.74 13.78 -18.60
C ALA A 90 14.14 12.30 -18.43
N ILE A 91 13.45 11.56 -17.54
CA ILE A 91 13.66 10.11 -17.39
C ILE A 91 13.37 9.36 -18.69
N ARG A 92 12.27 9.66 -19.39
CA ARG A 92 11.96 9.04 -20.69
C ARG A 92 13.06 9.32 -21.72
N GLN A 93 13.45 10.58 -21.87
CA GLN A 93 14.49 10.97 -22.81
C GLN A 93 15.81 10.27 -22.51
N LYS A 94 16.17 10.14 -21.21
CA LYS A 94 17.38 9.43 -20.82
C LYS A 94 17.32 7.95 -21.19
N ILE A 95 16.19 7.27 -20.97
CA ILE A 95 16.01 5.88 -21.42
C ILE A 95 16.19 5.77 -22.94
N HIS A 96 15.63 6.68 -23.72
CA HIS A 96 15.82 6.69 -25.18
C HIS A 96 17.30 6.92 -25.57
N SER A 97 18.02 7.80 -24.86
CA SER A 97 19.43 8.07 -25.12
C SER A 97 20.33 6.83 -24.96
N PHE A 98 20.01 5.93 -24.02
CA PHE A 98 20.73 4.66 -23.86
C PHE A 98 20.66 3.79 -25.12
N TYR A 99 19.49 3.74 -25.76
CA TYR A 99 19.30 2.97 -26.98
C TYR A 99 19.90 3.65 -28.22
N VAL A 100 19.70 4.97 -28.35
CA VAL A 100 20.07 5.72 -29.57
C VAL A 100 21.55 6.11 -29.57
N VAL A 101 22.03 6.74 -28.49
CA VAL A 101 23.38 7.32 -28.40
C VAL A 101 24.38 6.27 -27.98
N HIS A 102 24.12 5.57 -26.87
CA HIS A 102 25.06 4.62 -26.30
C HIS A 102 24.98 3.22 -26.95
N LYS A 103 23.89 2.91 -27.68
CA LYS A 103 23.60 1.58 -28.24
C LYS A 103 23.70 0.45 -27.20
N GLU A 104 23.39 0.77 -25.95
CA GLU A 104 23.44 -0.14 -24.81
C GLU A 104 22.06 -0.40 -24.22
N LEU A 105 21.91 -1.55 -23.53
CA LEU A 105 20.68 -1.85 -22.82
C LEU A 105 20.59 -1.07 -21.49
N PRO A 106 19.53 -0.26 -21.29
CA PRO A 106 19.35 0.46 -20.03
C PRO A 106 19.03 -0.55 -18.92
N THR A 107 20.03 -0.82 -18.08
CA THR A 107 19.87 -1.60 -16.86
C THR A 107 19.50 -0.66 -15.71
N LEU A 108 18.75 -1.15 -14.71
CA LEU A 108 18.32 -0.32 -13.57
C LEU A 108 19.49 0.39 -12.85
N ALA A 109 20.65 -0.25 -12.74
CA ALA A 109 21.83 0.34 -12.11
C ALA A 109 22.41 1.51 -12.94
N LYS A 110 22.51 1.33 -14.27
CA LYS A 110 22.97 2.36 -15.20
C LYS A 110 22.00 3.55 -15.25
N LEU A 111 20.70 3.26 -15.30
CA LEU A 111 19.67 4.29 -15.22
C LEU A 111 19.76 5.07 -13.90
N ARG A 112 19.97 4.40 -12.76
CA ARG A 112 20.12 5.11 -11.48
C ARG A 112 21.34 6.05 -11.49
N ALA A 113 22.48 5.60 -12.01
CA ALA A 113 23.68 6.43 -12.08
C ALA A 113 23.43 7.68 -12.94
N ALA A 114 22.88 7.48 -14.13
CA ALA A 114 22.55 8.54 -15.06
C ALA A 114 21.52 9.55 -14.50
N LEU A 115 20.49 9.06 -13.80
CA LEU A 115 19.50 9.94 -13.15
C LEU A 115 20.05 10.69 -11.94
N ARG A 116 21.06 10.15 -11.27
CA ARG A 116 21.76 10.82 -10.18
C ARG A 116 22.57 12.00 -10.70
N GLU A 117 23.17 11.87 -11.88
CA GLU A 117 23.96 12.93 -12.52
C GLU A 117 23.08 14.05 -13.07
N ASP A 118 22.03 13.72 -13.82
CA ASP A 118 21.22 14.73 -14.53
C ASP A 118 20.20 15.45 -13.63
N ILE A 119 19.54 14.71 -12.73
CA ILE A 119 18.38 15.20 -11.95
C ILE A 119 18.68 15.18 -10.44
N ASN A 120 19.93 14.95 -10.04
CA ASN A 120 20.32 14.79 -8.63
C ASN A 120 19.47 13.74 -7.88
N PHE A 121 19.02 12.70 -8.59
CA PHE A 121 18.12 11.69 -8.04
C PHE A 121 18.75 10.92 -6.87
N GLN A 122 18.17 11.04 -5.67
CA GLN A 122 18.64 10.37 -4.45
C GLN A 122 17.96 9.02 -4.17
N GLY A 123 17.14 8.51 -5.10
CA GLY A 123 16.38 7.28 -4.88
C GLY A 123 17.17 5.99 -5.07
N SER A 124 16.66 4.92 -4.46
CA SER A 124 17.20 3.57 -4.63
C SER A 124 16.85 2.98 -6.01
N ILE A 125 17.51 1.88 -6.38
CA ILE A 125 17.21 1.09 -7.58
C ILE A 125 15.73 0.66 -7.60
N THR A 126 15.16 0.32 -6.43
CA THR A 126 13.75 -0.06 -6.30
C THR A 126 12.81 1.10 -6.56
N THR A 127 13.19 2.33 -6.19
CA THR A 127 12.44 3.54 -6.55
C THR A 127 12.45 3.75 -8.05
N VAL A 128 13.61 3.65 -8.72
CA VAL A 128 13.70 3.75 -10.20
C VAL A 128 12.77 2.73 -10.85
N HIS A 129 12.79 1.48 -10.40
CA HIS A 129 11.90 0.44 -10.93
C HIS A 129 10.40 0.78 -10.74
N ARG A 130 10.01 1.33 -9.60
CA ARG A 130 8.62 1.78 -9.36
C ARG A 130 8.24 2.94 -10.27
N ILE A 131 9.16 3.89 -10.48
CA ILE A 131 8.95 5.03 -11.39
C ILE A 131 8.73 4.51 -12.82
N LEU A 132 9.62 3.64 -13.32
CA LEU A 132 9.49 3.01 -14.63
C LEU A 132 8.12 2.33 -14.81
N ASN A 133 7.68 1.55 -13.82
CA ASN A 133 6.36 0.92 -13.87
C ASN A 133 5.20 1.93 -13.87
N ARG A 134 5.35 3.08 -13.20
CA ARG A 134 4.36 4.17 -13.16
C ARG A 134 4.26 4.88 -14.51
N ILE A 135 5.38 5.12 -15.20
CA ILE A 135 5.40 5.75 -16.53
C ILE A 135 5.09 4.78 -17.68
N GLY A 136 5.00 3.47 -17.38
CA GLY A 136 4.59 2.44 -18.36
C GLY A 136 5.74 1.61 -18.93
N PHE A 137 6.98 1.78 -18.46
CA PHE A 137 8.12 1.01 -18.93
C PHE A 137 8.22 -0.33 -18.21
N LYS A 138 8.37 -1.42 -18.97
CA LYS A 138 8.55 -2.78 -18.44
C LYS A 138 9.66 -3.52 -19.17
N TYR A 139 10.44 -4.28 -18.41
CA TYR A 139 11.41 -5.21 -18.98
C TYR A 139 10.68 -6.44 -19.54
N LYS A 140 10.70 -6.64 -20.86
CA LYS A 140 10.22 -7.88 -21.49
C LYS A 140 11.38 -8.69 -22.05
N ARG A 141 11.25 -10.01 -22.01
CA ARG A 141 12.19 -10.90 -22.71
C ARG A 141 11.95 -10.80 -24.21
N CYS A 142 13.03 -10.71 -24.97
CA CYS A 142 12.99 -10.87 -26.42
C CYS A 142 13.37 -12.30 -26.81
N GLN A 143 13.24 -12.60 -28.11
CA GLN A 143 13.61 -13.91 -28.67
C GLN A 143 15.10 -14.23 -28.41
N SER A 144 15.97 -13.23 -28.49
CA SER A 144 17.28 -13.31 -27.84
C SER A 144 17.05 -13.19 -26.33
N ARG A 145 17.54 -14.14 -25.53
CA ARG A 145 17.29 -14.30 -24.06
C ARG A 145 17.50 -13.05 -23.16
N ARG A 146 17.88 -11.91 -23.75
CA ARG A 146 18.03 -10.60 -23.14
C ARG A 146 16.66 -9.96 -22.85
N LYS A 147 16.62 -9.12 -21.81
CA LYS A 147 15.43 -8.33 -21.45
C LYS A 147 15.58 -6.91 -21.99
N LEU A 148 14.62 -6.45 -22.78
CA LEU A 148 14.53 -5.08 -23.27
C LEU A 148 13.56 -4.28 -22.40
N LEU A 149 13.95 -3.06 -22.03
CA LEU A 149 13.05 -2.11 -21.37
C LEU A 149 12.21 -1.41 -22.44
N MET A 150 10.92 -1.73 -22.51
CA MET A 150 10.01 -1.17 -23.51
C MET A 150 8.91 -0.36 -22.84
N GLU A 151 8.59 0.78 -23.46
CA GLU A 151 7.42 1.58 -23.07
C GLU A 151 6.15 0.86 -23.51
N LEU A 152 5.28 0.53 -22.56
CA LEU A 152 3.95 0.06 -22.84
C LEU A 152 3.05 1.28 -23.00
N ARG A 153 2.83 1.72 -24.24
CA ARG A 153 1.76 2.67 -24.53
C ARG A 153 0.44 2.04 -24.08
N ARG A 154 -0.18 2.58 -23.03
CA ARG A 154 -1.64 2.50 -22.92
C ARG A 154 -2.16 3.24 -24.12
N SER A 155 -2.93 2.57 -24.97
CA SER A 155 -3.54 3.11 -26.18
C SER A 155 -4.17 4.48 -25.88
N GLN A 156 -3.48 5.55 -26.22
CA GLN A 156 -4.09 6.82 -26.59
C GLN A 156 -3.70 7.01 -28.04
N GLU A 157 -4.74 7.06 -28.86
CA GLU A 157 -4.67 7.34 -30.29
C GLU A 157 -3.76 8.54 -30.53
N CYS A 158 -2.70 8.33 -31.32
CA CYS A 158 -2.02 9.43 -31.98
C CYS A 158 -3.05 10.07 -32.91
N SER A 159 -3.61 11.21 -32.49
CA SER A 159 -4.21 12.17 -33.39
C SER A 159 -3.16 12.53 -34.45
N SER A 160 -3.38 12.03 -35.66
CA SER A 160 -2.64 12.43 -36.85
C SER A 160 -2.91 13.91 -37.11
N GLN A 161 -2.02 14.78 -36.65
CA GLN A 161 -1.85 16.10 -37.25
C GLN A 161 -1.15 15.90 -38.59
N SER A 162 -1.93 15.74 -39.65
CA SER A 162 -1.48 15.98 -41.02
C SER A 162 -1.56 17.49 -41.28
N HIS A 163 -0.47 18.21 -41.02
CA HIS A 163 -0.25 19.54 -41.58
C HIS A 163 0.29 19.39 -43.02
N GLN A 164 -0.55 19.85 -43.95
CA GLN A 164 -0.27 20.54 -45.22
C GLN A 164 1.10 20.33 -45.90
N GLY A 165 1.05 19.83 -47.13
CA GLY A 165 2.06 20.04 -48.16
C GLY A 165 1.39 20.64 -49.40
N VAL A 166 1.88 21.80 -49.80
CA VAL A 166 1.40 22.70 -50.85
C VAL A 166 2.02 22.32 -52.20
N ALA A 167 1.38 22.80 -53.28
CA ALA A 167 1.97 23.27 -54.54
C ALA A 167 1.91 22.33 -55.76
N GLY A 168 1.36 22.87 -56.86
CA GLY A 168 1.40 22.33 -58.22
C GLY A 168 0.12 22.63 -58.98
#